data_AF-A0A821KXT2-F1
#
_entry.id   AF-A0A821KXT2-F1
#
_cell.length_a   1.000
_cell.length_b   1.000
_cell.length_c   1.000
_cell.angle_alpha   90.00
_cell.angle_beta   90.00
_cell.angle_gamma   90.00
#
_symmetry.space_group_name_H-M   'P 1'
#
loop_
_entity.id
_entity.type
_entity.pdbx_description
1 polymer ?
#
loop_
_entity_poly.entity_id
_entity_poly.type
_entity_poly.pdbx_seq_one_letter_code
_entity_poly.pdbx_strand_id
1 'polypeptide(L)'
;CVRQTTHLITNDDKHTLRSPLSIELIEAIVNHYFCVSYRWLIDYIKYDRIVDKSAYEMEGNDTDYHSQGGPKCSRSIDKRQ
;
A
#
# COMPACT_ATOMS: atom_id res chain seq x y z
N CYS A 1 -2.21 2.17 25.03
CA CYS A 1 -1.40 1.46 24.01
C CYS A 1 -1.45 2.23 22.71
N VAL A 2 -0.36 2.87 22.31
CA VAL A 2 -0.29 3.58 21.03
C VAL A 2 -0.13 2.52 19.93
N ARG A 3 -1.14 2.37 19.06
CA ARG A 3 -0.97 1.59 17.82
C ARG A 3 0.02 2.38 16.94
N GLN A 4 1.22 1.84 16.75
CA GLN A 4 2.31 2.47 15.98
C GLN A 4 2.37 2.04 14.51
N THR A 5 1.39 1.26 14.04
CA THR A 5 1.37 0.78 12.66
C THR A 5 1.26 1.95 11.69
N THR A 6 2.17 2.00 10.71
CA THR A 6 2.19 3.05 9.67
C THR A 6 2.10 2.47 8.26
N HIS A 7 2.43 1.19 8.09
CA HIS A 7 2.44 0.49 6.82
C HIS A 7 1.81 -0.90 6.99
N LEU A 8 0.99 -1.29 6.03
CA LEU A 8 0.62 -2.68 5.78
C LEU A 8 1.43 -3.14 4.57
N ILE A 9 2.15 -4.24 4.74
CA ILE A 9 2.84 -4.90 3.63
C ILE A 9 1.95 -6.07 3.20
N THR A 10 1.60 -6.12 1.92
CA THR A 10 0.70 -7.15 1.38
C THR A 10 1.30 -7.80 0.14
N ASN A 11 0.70 -8.93 -0.23
CA ASN A 11 1.15 -9.70 -1.37
C ASN A 11 0.70 -9.04 -2.68
N ASP A 12 1.52 -9.21 -3.70
CA ASP A 12 1.33 -8.69 -5.06
C ASP A 12 1.92 -9.74 -6.03
N ASP A 13 1.43 -10.98 -5.94
CA ASP A 13 2.00 -12.14 -6.65
C ASP A 13 2.11 -11.93 -8.17
N LYS A 14 1.21 -11.12 -8.73
CA LYS A 14 1.14 -10.82 -10.17
C LYS A 14 1.89 -9.54 -10.56
N HIS A 15 2.54 -8.86 -9.62
CA HIS A 15 3.22 -7.58 -9.84
C HIS A 15 2.29 -6.49 -10.41
N THR A 16 1.01 -6.55 -10.06
CA THR A 16 -0.07 -5.67 -10.53
C THR A 16 -0.34 -4.52 -9.56
N LEU A 17 0.33 -4.46 -8.41
CA LEU A 17 -0.01 -3.59 -7.28
C LEU A 17 -1.47 -3.80 -6.83
N ARG A 18 -1.95 -5.03 -6.94
CA ARG A 18 -3.28 -5.44 -6.48
C ARG A 18 -3.14 -6.58 -5.49
N SER A 19 -4.02 -6.59 -4.49
CA SER A 19 -4.04 -7.61 -3.46
C SER A 19 -5.47 -8.03 -3.19
N PRO A 20 -5.73 -9.32 -2.90
CA PRO A 20 -7.05 -9.76 -2.46
C PRO A 20 -7.50 -8.97 -1.23
N LEU A 21 -8.80 -8.64 -1.20
CA LEU A 21 -9.40 -7.97 -0.07
C LEU A 21 -9.30 -8.85 1.19
N SER A 22 -8.58 -8.37 2.19
CA SER A 22 -8.47 -8.99 3.51
C SER A 22 -8.95 -8.02 4.61
N ILE A 23 -9.24 -8.55 5.79
CA ILE A 23 -9.65 -7.71 6.94
C ILE A 23 -8.53 -6.73 7.29
N GLU A 24 -7.27 -7.17 7.26
CA GLU A 24 -6.10 -6.34 7.52
C GLU A 24 -5.96 -5.20 6.50
N LEU A 25 -6.24 -5.47 5.22
CA LEU A 25 -6.24 -4.45 4.17
C LEU A 25 -7.33 -3.40 4.42
N ILE A 26 -8.53 -3.85 4.77
CA ILE A 26 -9.64 -2.95 5.13
C ILE A 26 -9.27 -2.10 6.35
N GLU A 27 -8.75 -2.71 7.42
CA GLU A 27 -8.31 -2.00 8.62
C GLU A 27 -7.21 -0.99 8.30
N ALA A 28 -6.24 -1.35 7.47
CA ALA A 28 -5.15 -0.46 7.07
C ALA A 28 -5.67 0.76 6.30
N ILE A 29 -6.63 0.57 5.39
CA ILE A 29 -7.28 1.66 4.67
C ILE A 29 -8.02 2.58 5.63
N VAL A 30 -8.86 2.03 6.54
CA VAL A 30 -9.64 2.80 7.52
C VAL A 30 -8.74 3.61 8.45
N ASN A 31 -7.56 3.08 8.81
CA ASN A 31 -6.59 3.78 9.65
C ASN A 31 -5.58 4.63 8.84
N HIS A 32 -5.78 4.82 7.54
CA HIS A 32 -4.92 5.59 6.64
C HIS A 32 -3.44 5.13 6.63
N TYR A 33 -3.18 3.85 6.85
CA TYR A 33 -1.85 3.26 6.71
C TYR A 33 -1.45 3.19 5.23
N PHE A 34 -0.14 3.21 4.97
CA PHE A 34 0.36 2.93 3.62
C PHE A 34 0.23 1.44 3.34
N CYS A 35 -0.58 1.08 2.35
CA CYS A 35 -0.66 -0.31 1.87
C CYS A 35 0.34 -0.47 0.73
N VAL A 36 1.37 -1.29 0.91
CA VAL A 36 2.47 -1.44 -0.04
C VAL A 36 2.75 -2.89 -0.37
N SER A 37 3.21 -3.14 -1.59
CA SER A 37 3.68 -4.44 -2.05
C SER A 37 4.93 -4.88 -1.28
N TYR A 38 5.04 -6.17 -0.96
CA TYR A 38 6.24 -6.77 -0.36
C TYR A 38 7.53 -6.53 -1.16
N ARG A 39 7.40 -6.23 -2.47
CA ARG A 39 8.52 -5.86 -3.36
C ARG A 39 9.27 -4.63 -2.86
N TRP A 40 8.62 -3.72 -2.15
CA TRP A 40 9.27 -2.57 -1.51
C TRP A 40 10.35 -3.00 -0.50
N LEU A 41 10.06 -4.04 0.30
CA LEU A 41 11.03 -4.60 1.25
C LEU A 41 12.18 -5.31 0.52
N ILE A 42 11.88 -6.04 -0.54
CA ILE A 42 12.91 -6.72 -1.35
C ILE A 42 13.89 -5.70 -1.90
N ASP A 43 13.39 -4.60 -2.47
CA ASP A 43 14.24 -3.56 -3.04
C ASP A 43 14.99 -2.79 -1.95
N TYR A 44 14.38 -2.54 -0.79
CA TYR A 44 15.07 -1.98 0.37
C TYR A 44 16.27 -2.83 0.79
N ILE A 45 16.09 -4.15 0.92
CA ILE A 45 17.15 -5.09 1.30
C ILE A 45 18.22 -5.17 0.20
N LYS A 46 17.79 -5.25 -1.06
CA LYS A 46 18.69 -5.43 -2.21
C LYS A 46 19.61 -4.23 -2.44
N TYR A 47 19.09 -3.02 -2.27
CA TYR A 47 19.83 -1.79 -2.55
C TYR A 47 20.40 -1.11 -1.30
N ASP A 48 20.14 -1.66 -0.11
CA ASP A 48 20.57 -1.12 1.20
C ASP A 48 20.29 0.38 1.33
N ARG A 49 19.11 0.81 0.88
CA ARG A 49 18.69 2.21 0.91
C ARG A 49 17.20 2.34 1.08
N ILE A 50 16.77 3.46 1.65
CA ILE A 50 15.35 3.83 1.69
C ILE A 50 14.87 4.06 0.24
N VAL A 51 14.02 3.16 -0.24
CA VAL A 51 13.37 3.26 -1.54
C VAL A 51 12.04 4.00 -1.36
N ASP A 52 11.70 4.87 -2.31
CA ASP A 52 10.39 5.52 -2.30
C ASP A 52 9.27 4.47 -2.37
N LYS A 53 8.38 4.51 -1.39
CA LYS A 53 7.28 3.56 -1.24
C LYS A 53 6.11 3.86 -2.17
N SER A 54 5.99 5.07 -2.70
CA SER A 54 4.90 5.46 -3.59
C SER A 54 4.86 4.63 -4.88
N ALA A 55 6.02 4.13 -5.34
CA ALA A 55 6.10 3.22 -6.48
C ALA A 55 5.57 1.80 -6.19
N TYR A 56 5.29 1.48 -4.93
CA TYR A 56 4.84 0.18 -4.45
C TYR A 56 3.48 0.23 -3.76
N GLU A 57 2.81 1.39 -3.77
CA GLU A 57 1.50 1.56 -3.14
C GLU A 57 0.45 0.75 -3.89
N MET A 58 -0.38 0.03 -3.14
CA MET A 58 -1.42 -0.81 -3.72
C MET A 58 -2.49 0.03 -4.39
N GLU A 59 -2.82 -0.29 -5.64
CA GLU A 59 -3.74 0.47 -6.47
C GLU A 59 -5.16 -0.11 -6.48
N GLY A 60 -5.35 -1.36 -6.02
CA GLY A 60 -6.60 -2.08 -6.22
C GLY A 60 -6.72 -3.41 -5.48
N ASN A 61 -7.95 -3.93 -5.54
CA ASN A 61 -8.24 -5.33 -5.20
C ASN A 61 -8.06 -6.22 -6.45
N ASP A 62 -7.74 -7.48 -6.25
CA ASP A 62 -7.54 -8.49 -7.30
C ASP A 62 -8.83 -9.02 -7.95
N THR A 63 -10.01 -8.59 -7.49
CA THR A 63 -11.27 -8.97 -8.14
C THR A 63 -11.41 -8.29 -9.50
N ASP A 64 -11.46 -9.08 -10.58
CA ASP A 64 -11.53 -8.70 -12.00
C ASP A 64 -12.76 -7.86 -12.44
N TYR A 65 -13.42 -7.15 -11.53
CA TYR A 65 -14.60 -6.33 -11.84
C TYR A 65 -14.27 -4.85 -11.82
N HIS A 66 -14.04 -4.33 -13.03
CA HIS A 66 -14.09 -2.92 -13.40
C HIS A 66 -13.09 -1.95 -12.74
N SER A 67 -12.63 -1.03 -13.57
CA SER A 67 -11.79 0.14 -13.30
C SER A 67 -12.44 1.15 -12.33
N GLN A 68 -12.78 0.73 -11.12
CA GLN A 68 -13.06 1.65 -10.02
C GLN A 68 -11.80 1.73 -9.18
N GLY A 69 -11.21 2.92 -9.14
CA GLY A 69 -9.96 3.21 -8.48
C GLY A 69 -9.90 2.53 -7.12
N GLY A 70 -8.85 1.74 -6.89
CA GLY A 70 -8.71 1.05 -5.63
C GLY A 70 -8.27 1.98 -4.51
N PRO A 71 -7.74 1.40 -3.42
CA PRO A 71 -7.44 2.13 -2.21
C PRO A 71 -6.18 3.00 -2.38
N LYS A 72 -6.23 4.00 -3.26
CA LYS A 72 -5.29 5.11 -3.22
C LYS A 72 -5.54 5.84 -1.92
N CYS A 73 -4.51 5.92 -1.08
CA CYS A 73 -4.56 6.75 0.10
C CYS A 73 -4.72 8.19 -0.39
N SER A 74 -5.93 8.75 -0.33
CA SER A 74 -6.19 10.16 -0.64
C SER A 74 -5.63 11.01 0.51
N ARG A 75 -4.31 11.01 0.65
CA ARG A 75 -3.63 11.94 1.54
C ARG A 75 -3.69 13.28 0.85
N SER A 76 -4.58 14.14 1.34
CA SER A 76 -4.54 15.57 1.05
C SER A 76 -3.11 16.02 1.30
N ILE A 77 -2.36 16.29 0.24
CA ILE A 77 -1.08 16.98 0.35
C ILE A 77 -1.44 18.32 1.01
N ASP A 78 -1.09 18.49 2.28
CA ASP A 78 -1.26 19.76 2.97
C ASP A 78 -0.35 20.76 2.26
N LYS A 79 -0.90 21.47 1.27
CA LYS A 79 -0.23 22.56 0.56
C LYS A 79 -0.13 23.75 1.52
N ARG A 80 0.67 23.63 2.57
CA ARG A 80 1.13 24.79 3.31
C ARG A 80 2.28 25.40 2.53
N GLN A 81 1.93 26.36 1.68
CA GLN A 81 2.84 27.43 1.29
C GLN A 81 2.95 28.42 2.45
#